data_AF-A0A1W1BK79-F1
#
_entry.id   AF-A0A1W1BK79-F1
#
_cell.length_a   1.000
_cell.length_b   1.000
_cell.length_c   1.000
_cell.angle_alpha   90.00
_cell.angle_beta   90.00
_cell.angle_gamma   90.00
#
_symmetry.space_group_name_H-M   'P 1'
#
loop_
_entity.id
_entity.type
_entity.pdbx_description
1 polymer ?
#
loop_
_entity_poly.entity_id
_entity_poly.type
_entity_poly.pdbx_seq_one_letter_code
_entity_poly.pdbx_strand_id
1 'polypeptide(L)' 'MLHKEDKNRLAIIMELKTIDEFEEETKEKALKKALKQIEDKKYETDVKKRGYNNILKMGVVFDGKRVWVKL' A
#
# COMPACT_ATOMS: atom_id res chain seq x y z
N MET A 1 -2.52 7.18 5.03
CA MET A 1 -2.35 8.57 5.50
C MET A 1 -3.48 9.43 4.94
N LEU A 2 -4.19 10.14 5.82
CA LEU A 2 -5.32 10.99 5.46
C LEU A 2 -5.08 12.38 6.03
N HIS A 3 -5.35 13.42 5.24
CA HIS A 3 -5.22 14.79 5.71
C HIS A 3 -6.47 15.20 6.52
N LYS A 4 -6.28 15.65 7.77
CA LYS A 4 -7.37 15.78 8.75
C LYS A 4 -8.50 16.74 8.33
N GLU A 5 -8.16 17.85 7.67
CA GLU A 5 -9.09 18.94 7.39
C GLU A 5 -9.48 18.99 5.91
N ASP A 6 -8.49 19.14 5.04
CA ASP A 6 -8.68 19.14 3.59
C ASP A 6 -8.73 17.72 3.00
N LYS A 7 -9.94 17.28 2.63
CA LYS A 7 -10.20 15.96 2.02
C LYS A 7 -9.91 15.89 0.52
N ASN A 8 -9.64 17.03 -0.13
CA ASN A 8 -9.27 17.07 -1.54
C ASN A 8 -7.77 16.78 -1.75
N ARG A 9 -6.96 16.89 -0.68
CA ARG A 9 -5.56 16.47 -0.70
C ARG A 9 -5.46 14.96 -0.91
N LEU A 10 -4.30 14.56 -1.44
CA LEU A 10 -3.98 13.17 -1.71
C LEU A 10 -4.10 12.32 -0.43
N ALA A 11 -4.97 11.33 -0.48
CA ALA A 11 -5.01 10.23 0.47
C ALA A 11 -4.07 9.11 0.00
N ILE A 12 -3.25 8.59 0.91
CA ILE A 12 -2.30 7.51 0.60
C ILE A 12 -2.74 6.23 1.33
N ILE A 13 -2.93 5.15 0.59
CA ILE A 13 -3.07 3.80 1.11
C ILE A 13 -1.78 3.07 0.82
N MET A 14 -1.14 2.54 1.86
CA MET A 14 0.17 1.92 1.76
C MET A 14 0.17 0.61 2.54
N GLU A 15 0.67 -0.45 1.91
CA GLU A 15 0.90 -1.74 2.55
C GLU A 15 2.42 -2.00 2.62
N LEU A 16 2.91 -2.28 3.83
CA LEU A 16 4.33 -2.52 4.10
C LEU A 16 4.57 -4.02 4.27
N LYS A 17 5.55 -4.58 3.56
CA LYS A 17 6.00 -5.95 3.75
C LYS A 17 7.52 -6.04 3.80
N THR A 18 8.04 -7.07 4.45
CA THR A 18 9.43 -7.52 4.31
C THR A 18 9.46 -8.75 3.41
N ILE A 19 10.54 -8.96 2.66
CA ILE A 19 10.74 -10.22 1.94
C ILE A 19 10.92 -11.35 2.97
N ASP A 20 10.22 -12.46 2.74
CA ASP A 20 10.48 -13.70 3.45
C ASP A 20 11.59 -14.49 2.75
N GLU A 21 12.78 -14.48 3.35
CA GLU A 21 13.95 -15.21 2.84
C GLU A 21 13.78 -16.73 2.93
N PHE A 22 12.98 -17.24 3.87
CA PHE A 22 12.76 -18.68 4.05
C PHE A 22 11.84 -19.26 2.98
N GLU A 23 10.94 -18.45 2.42
CA GLU A 23 10.03 -18.85 1.33
C GLU A 23 10.61 -18.57 -0.08
N GLU A 24 11.88 -18.17 -0.19
CA GLU A 24 12.49 -17.68 -1.45
C GLU A 24 11.61 -16.63 -2.15
N GLU A 25 10.97 -15.76 -1.36
CA GLU A 25 10.05 -14.76 -1.90
C GLU A 25 10.84 -13.70 -2.68
N THR A 26 10.45 -13.45 -3.93
CA THR A 26 11.04 -12.35 -4.70
C THR A 26 10.36 -11.04 -4.35
N LYS A 27 11.08 -9.92 -4.50
CA LYS A 27 10.51 -8.57 -4.37
C LYS A 27 9.25 -8.37 -5.21
N GLU A 28 9.19 -8.92 -6.42
CA GLU A 28 8.03 -8.81 -7.31
C GLU A 28 6.81 -9.56 -6.76
N LYS A 29 7.02 -10.76 -6.19
CA LYS A 29 5.95 -11.53 -5.53
C LYS A 29 5.44 -10.77 -4.31
N ALA A 30 6.34 -10.28 -3.45
CA ALA A 30 6.00 -9.50 -2.27
C ALA A 30 5.21 -8.21 -2.63
N LEU A 31 5.66 -7.47 -3.66
CA LEU A 31 4.98 -6.25 -4.12
C LEU A 31 3.57 -6.56 -4.65
N LYS A 32 3.41 -7.64 -5.42
CA LYS A 32 2.10 -8.09 -5.90
C LYS A 32 1.18 -8.49 -4.74
N LYS A 33 1.69 -9.22 -3.74
CA LYS A 33 0.94 -9.57 -2.52
C LYS A 33 0.52 -8.30 -1.75
N ALA A 34 1.40 -7.31 -1.61
CA ALA A 34 1.09 -6.05 -0.93
C ALA A 34 -0.05 -5.28 -1.61
N LEU A 35 0.02 -5.10 -2.94
CA LEU A 35 -1.05 -4.45 -3.69
C LEU A 35 -2.36 -5.26 -3.64
N LYS A 36 -2.29 -6.59 -3.77
CA LYS A 36 -3.47 -7.46 -3.67
C LYS A 36 -4.14 -7.32 -2.30
N GLN A 37 -3.35 -7.26 -1.22
CA GLN A 37 -3.86 -7.10 0.13
C GLN A 37 -4.62 -5.77 0.32
N ILE A 38 -4.18 -4.69 -0.33
CA ILE A 38 -4.91 -3.40 -0.34
C ILE A 38 -6.31 -3.56 -0.94
N GLU A 39 -6.41 -4.25 -2.08
CA GLU A 39 -7.69 -4.50 -2.75
C GLU A 39 -8.60 -5.45 -1.95
N ASP A 40 -8.05 -6.57 -1.47
CA ASP A 40 -8.79 -7.60 -0.73
C ASP A 40 -9.38 -7.04 0.58
N LYS A 41 -8.65 -6.14 1.25
CA LYS A 41 -9.11 -5.44 2.46
C LYS A 41 -10.04 -4.27 2.19
N LYS A 42 -10.24 -3.90 0.92
CA LYS A 42 -11.14 -2.83 0.48
C LYS A 42 -10.88 -1.48 1.16
N TYR A 43 -9.63 -1.18 1.51
CA TYR A 43 -9.28 0.08 2.20
C TYR A 43 -9.75 1.33 1.44
N GLU A 44 -9.73 1.28 0.10
CA GLU A 44 -10.24 2.37 -0.73
C GLU A 44 -11.71 2.67 -0.46
N THR A 45 -12.53 1.64 -0.21
CA THR A 45 -13.95 1.82 0.09
C THR A 45 -14.13 2.63 1.38
N ASP A 46 -13.37 2.31 2.42
CA ASP A 46 -13.44 3.02 3.70
C ASP A 46 -12.89 4.45 3.60
N VAL A 47 -11.84 4.66 2.80
CA VAL A 47 -11.27 5.98 2.53
C VAL A 47 -12.26 6.86 1.74
N LYS A 48 -12.92 6.31 0.71
CA LYS A 48 -13.96 6.99 -0.05
C LYS A 48 -15.18 7.34 0.81
N LYS A 49 -15.63 6.43 1.69
CA LYS A 49 -16.72 6.70 2.65
C LYS A 49 -16.42 7.88 3.58
N ARG A 50 -15.13 8.13 3.89
CA ARG A 50 -14.70 9.29 4.70
C ARG A 50 -14.60 10.59 3.90
N GLY A 51 -14.79 10.56 2.58
CA GLY A 51 -14.84 11.72 1.69
C GLY A 51 -13.55 12.02 0.93
N TYR A 52 -12.57 11.11 0.91
CA TYR A 52 -11.35 11.30 0.12
C TYR A 52 -11.49 10.59 -1.22
N ASN A 53 -11.37 11.34 -2.31
CA ASN A 53 -11.53 10.82 -3.68
C ASN A 53 -10.22 10.82 -4.49
N ASN A 54 -9.23 11.62 -4.08
CA ASN A 54 -7.89 11.63 -4.65
C ASN A 54 -7.01 10.63 -3.89
N ILE A 55 -6.94 9.38 -4.35
CA ILE A 55 -6.31 8.27 -3.63
C ILE A 55 -5.15 7.68 -4.41
N LEU A 56 -3.97 7.62 -3.78
CA LEU A 56 -2.82 6.84 -4.25
C LEU A 56 -2.71 5.56 -3.43
N LYS A 57 -2.57 4.42 -4.12
CA LYS A 57 -2.27 3.13 -3.50
C LYS A 57 -0.81 2.78 -3.78
N MET A 58 -0.13 2.15 -2.82
CA MET A 58 1.20 1.63 -3.06
C MET A 58 1.55 0.43 -2.18
N GLY A 59 2.19 -0.56 -2.77
CA GLY A 59 2.88 -1.62 -2.05
C GLY A 59 4.34 -1.22 -1.85
N VAL A 60 4.84 -1.36 -0.61
CA VAL A 60 6.22 -1.07 -0.25
C VAL A 60 6.82 -2.34 0.36
N VAL A 61 7.94 -2.79 -0.20
CA VAL A 61 8.63 -4.00 0.22
C VAL A 61 10.04 -3.67 0.66
N PHE A 62 10.42 -4.15 1.84
CA PHE A 62 11.74 -4.04 2.42
C PHE A 62 12.54 -5.35 2.25
N ASP A 63 13.79 -5.21 1.82
CA ASP A 63 14.81 -6.26 1.73
C ASP A 63 16.06 -5.73 2.46
N GLY A 64 16.09 -5.93 3.78
CA GLY A 64 17.04 -5.27 4.67
C GLY A 64 17.02 -3.74 4.51
N LYS A 65 18.08 -3.18 3.93
CA LYS A 65 18.20 -1.73 3.66
C LYS A 65 17.66 -1.30 2.29
N ARG A 66 17.25 -2.24 1.44
CA ARG A 66 16.67 -1.96 0.13
C ARG A 66 15.16 -1.82 0.25
N VAL A 67 14.60 -0.88 -0.49
CA VAL A 67 13.16 -0.60 -0.48
C VAL A 67 12.67 -0.54 -1.91
N TRP A 68 11.63 -1.32 -2.21
CA TRP A 68 10.95 -1.31 -3.49
C TRP A 68 9.53 -0.82 -3.33
N VAL A 69 9.08 -0.01 -4.28
CA VAL A 69 7.75 0.59 -4.29
C VAL A 69 7.06 0.26 -5.59
N LYS A 70 5.79 -0.12 -5.52
CA LYS A 70 4.91 -0.28 -6.67
C LYS A 70 3.60 0.43 -6.41
N LEU A 71 3.17 1.23 -7.38
CA LEU A 71 1.89 1.94 -7.38
C LEU A 71 0.80 1.06 -8.01
#